data_AF-A0A4Q3N4D5-F1
#
_entry.id   AF-A0A4Q3N4D5-F1
#
_cell.length_a   1.000
_cell.length_b   1.000
_cell.length_c   1.000
_cell.angle_alpha   90.00
_cell.angle_beta   90.00
_cell.angle_gamma   90.00
#
_symmetry.space_group_name_H-M   'P 1'
#
loop_
_entity.id
_entity.type
_entity.pdbx_description
1 polymer ?
#
loop_
_entity_poly.entity_id
_entity_poly.type
_entity_poly.pdbx_seq_one_letter_code
_entity_poly.pdbx_strand_id
1 'polypeptide(L)'
;MQKPELSVVISVQNRSAMLMDCFRGLGAQTLAKDRFEVVVIDNCSSENLQLVMDEARASLGLNIRGARTAQDRGPAPARCVRRGCSGPGWRG
;
A
#
# COMPACT_ATOMS: atom_id res chain seq x y z
N MET A 1 -9.27 -12.10 -16.44
CA MET A 1 -8.81 -11.09 -15.46
C MET A 1 -7.36 -10.80 -15.78
N GLN A 2 -7.08 -9.68 -16.45
CA GLN A 2 -5.71 -9.31 -16.82
C GLN A 2 -4.92 -8.99 -15.54
N LYS A 3 -3.70 -9.49 -15.45
CA LYS A 3 -2.80 -9.20 -14.33
C LYS A 3 -2.36 -7.73 -14.46
N PRO A 4 -2.38 -6.91 -13.38
CA PRO A 4 -1.88 -5.55 -13.48
C PRO A 4 -0.43 -5.58 -13.98
N GLU A 5 -0.11 -4.71 -14.92
CA GLU A 5 1.23 -4.61 -15.51
C GLU A 5 2.19 -3.90 -14.56
N LEU A 6 1.65 -3.11 -13.63
CA LEU A 6 2.41 -2.28 -12.71
C LEU A 6 1.78 -2.31 -11.31
N SER A 7 2.61 -2.42 -10.28
CA SER A 7 2.19 -2.28 -8.89
C SER A 7 2.93 -1.09 -8.26
N VAL A 8 2.21 -0.08 -7.80
CA VAL A 8 2.76 1.08 -7.08
C VAL A 8 2.73 0.78 -5.58
N VAL A 9 3.89 0.63 -4.96
CA VAL A 9 3.99 0.36 -3.52
C VAL A 9 4.28 1.66 -2.77
N ILE A 10 3.40 2.05 -1.84
CA ILE A 10 3.50 3.27 -1.04
C ILE A 10 3.61 2.89 0.44
N SER A 11 4.76 3.15 1.06
CA SER A 11 4.90 3.07 2.52
C SER A 11 4.54 4.39 3.18
N VAL A 12 3.66 4.37 4.17
CA VAL A 12 3.16 5.57 4.85
C VAL A 12 3.13 5.39 6.36
N GLN A 13 3.49 6.46 7.08
CA GLN A 13 3.39 6.56 8.55
C GLN A 13 2.94 7.98 8.90
N ASN A 14 1.76 8.12 9.53
CA ASN A 14 1.21 9.39 10.05
C ASN A 14 1.23 10.56 9.04
N ARG A 15 0.91 10.29 7.76
CA ARG A 15 0.94 11.28 6.67
C ARG A 15 -0.29 11.13 5.75
N SER A 16 -1.47 11.13 6.35
CA SER A 16 -2.77 10.98 5.67
C SER A 16 -2.98 11.98 4.51
N ALA A 17 -2.68 13.27 4.72
CA ALA A 17 -2.84 14.31 3.70
C ALA A 17 -1.93 14.10 2.47
N MET A 18 -0.64 13.81 2.69
CA MET A 18 0.31 13.54 1.61
C MET A 18 -0.05 12.27 0.83
N LEU A 19 -0.64 11.28 1.50
CA LEU A 19 -1.13 10.07 0.86
C LEU A 19 -2.28 10.36 -0.10
N MET A 20 -3.21 11.25 0.28
CA MET A 20 -4.29 11.69 -0.60
C MET A 20 -3.77 12.45 -1.82
N ASP A 21 -2.79 13.35 -1.65
CA ASP A 21 -2.16 14.05 -2.77
C ASP A 21 -1.47 13.08 -3.73
N CYS A 22 -0.83 12.04 -3.20
CA CYS A 22 -0.24 10.96 -4.00
C CYS A 22 -1.32 10.22 -4.80
N PHE A 23 -2.46 9.87 -4.18
CA PHE A 23 -3.57 9.24 -4.89
C PHE A 23 -4.15 10.14 -5.98
N ARG A 24 -4.28 11.45 -5.75
CA ARG A 24 -4.72 12.41 -6.79
C ARG A 24 -3.77 12.41 -7.98
N GLY A 25 -2.46 12.42 -7.73
CA GLY A 25 -1.45 12.30 -8.77
C GLY A 25 -1.57 11.00 -9.57
N LEU A 26 -1.78 9.87 -8.89
CA LEU A 26 -2.01 8.56 -9.52
C LEU A 26 -3.31 8.53 -10.34
N GLY A 27 -4.38 9.16 -9.84
CA GLY A 27 -5.66 9.27 -10.54
C GLY A 27 -5.60 10.13 -11.81
N ALA A 28 -4.63 11.05 -11.89
CA ALA A 28 -4.39 11.92 -13.05
C ALA A 28 -3.42 11.33 -14.09
N GLN A 29 -2.90 10.12 -13.87
CA GLN A 29 -1.99 9.49 -14.82
C GLN A 29 -2.70 9.09 -16.12
N THR A 30 -1.94 9.11 -17.22
CA THR A 30 -2.41 8.70 -18.56
C THR A 30 -2.53 7.18 -18.73
N LEU A 31 -1.92 6.41 -17.83
CA LEU A 31 -2.07 4.96 -17.79
C LEU A 31 -3.46 4.60 -17.24
N ALA A 32 -4.14 3.68 -17.91
CA ALA A 32 -5.46 3.23 -17.49
C ALA A 32 -5.41 2.56 -16.10
N LYS A 33 -6.39 2.90 -15.25
CA LYS A 33 -6.44 2.53 -13.82
C LYS A 33 -6.58 1.03 -13.57
N ASP A 34 -7.00 0.28 -14.58
CA ASP A 34 -7.08 -1.19 -14.58
C ASP A 34 -5.74 -1.87 -14.88
N ARG A 35 -4.76 -1.11 -15.39
CA ARG A 35 -3.41 -1.63 -15.71
C ARG A 35 -2.44 -1.52 -14.54
N PHE A 36 -2.80 -0.79 -13.48
CA PHE A 36 -1.98 -0.72 -12.28
C PHE A 36 -2.77 -0.89 -10.98
N GLU A 37 -2.10 -1.43 -9.98
CA GLU A 37 -2.62 -1.50 -8.61
C GLU A 37 -1.77 -0.64 -7.67
N VAL A 38 -2.38 -0.16 -6.60
CA VAL A 38 -1.69 0.63 -5.57
C VAL A 38 -1.69 -0.17 -4.27
N VAL A 39 -0.51 -0.52 -3.77
CA VAL A 39 -0.34 -1.25 -2.52
C VAL A 39 0.18 -0.29 -1.45
N VAL A 40 -0.63 -0.02 -0.44
CA VAL A 40 -0.27 0.87 0.67
C VAL A 40 0.19 0.03 1.85
N ILE A 41 1.43 0.26 2.29
CA ILE A 41 2.00 -0.37 3.47
C ILE A 41 1.95 0.65 4.61
N ASP A 42 1.06 0.40 5.57
CA ASP A 42 0.95 1.20 6.78
C ASP A 42 1.98 0.73 7.80
N ASN A 43 2.93 1.62 8.14
CA ASN A 43 4.00 1.37 9.10
C ASN A 43 3.62 1.96 10.48
N CYS A 44 2.67 1.30 11.15
CA CYS A 44 2.20 1.65 12.49
C CYS A 44 1.65 3.08 12.64
N SER A 45 0.87 3.57 11.67
CA SER A 45 0.22 4.87 11.83
C SER A 45 -0.77 4.86 12.99
N SER A 46 -0.78 5.95 13.76
CA SER A 46 -1.81 6.23 14.78
C SER A 46 -3.09 6.76 14.14
N GLU A 47 -3.00 7.29 12.92
CA GLU A 47 -4.12 7.75 12.11
C GLU A 47 -4.84 6.60 11.41
N ASN A 48 -6.16 6.76 11.17
CA ASN A 48 -6.94 5.81 10.39
C ASN A 48 -6.75 6.04 8.89
N LEU A 49 -5.71 5.41 8.32
CA LEU A 49 -5.42 5.49 6.88
C LEU A 49 -6.41 4.70 6.01
N GLN A 50 -7.26 3.84 6.59
CA GLN A 50 -8.29 3.14 5.81
C GLN A 50 -9.30 4.11 5.21
N LEU A 51 -9.72 5.13 5.97
CA LEU A 51 -10.65 6.15 5.48
C LEU A 51 -10.10 6.87 4.24
N VAL A 52 -8.82 7.21 4.24
CA VAL A 52 -8.15 7.87 3.10
C VAL A 52 -8.09 6.94 1.89
N MET A 53 -7.83 5.65 2.10
CA MET A 53 -7.84 4.66 1.02
C MET A 53 -9.24 4.43 0.45
N ASP A 54 -10.26 4.36 1.28
CA ASP A 54 -11.65 4.17 0.86
C ASP A 54 -12.18 5.39 0.09
N GLU A 55 -11.86 6.59 0.57
CA GLU A 55 -12.17 7.83 -0.13
C GLU A 55 -11.51 7.85 -1.52
N ALA A 56 -10.23 7.47 -1.62
CA ALA A 56 -9.52 7.42 -2.90
C ALA A 56 -10.08 6.34 -3.84
N ARG A 57 -10.54 5.19 -3.32
CA ARG A 57 -11.23 4.18 -4.13
C ARG A 57 -12.53 4.73 -4.71
N ALA A 58 -13.35 5.38 -3.88
CA ALA A 58 -14.65 5.90 -4.28
C ALA A 58 -14.55 7.12 -5.23
N SER A 59 -13.67 8.06 -4.92
CA SER A 59 -13.55 9.33 -5.65
C SER A 59 -12.70 9.23 -6.91
N LEU A 60 -11.63 8.42 -6.89
CA LEU A 60 -10.66 8.35 -7.99
C LEU A 60 -10.78 7.05 -8.79
N GLY A 61 -11.54 6.06 -8.31
CA GLY A 61 -11.69 4.77 -8.99
C GLY A 61 -10.39 3.96 -9.05
N LEU A 62 -9.48 4.17 -8.09
CA LEU A 62 -8.19 3.49 -8.04
C LEU A 62 -8.33 2.11 -7.39
N ASN A 63 -7.61 1.12 -7.93
CA ASN A 63 -7.50 -0.20 -7.34
C ASN A 63 -6.45 -0.20 -6.21
N ILE A 64 -6.87 0.20 -5.01
CA ILE A 64 -6.01 0.32 -3.84
C ILE A 64 -6.13 -0.94 -2.97
N ARG A 65 -5.01 -1.47 -2.51
CA ARG A 65 -4.89 -2.56 -1.53
C ARG A 65 -4.07 -2.06 -0.35
N GLY A 66 -4.65 -2.13 0.85
CA GLY A 66 -3.94 -1.79 2.09
C GLY A 66 -3.38 -3.04 2.75
N ALA A 67 -2.11 -3.01 3.13
CA ALA A 67 -1.51 -3.98 4.04
C ALA A 67 -0.97 -3.20 5.26
N ARG A 68 -1.37 -3.62 6.46
CA ARG A 68 -0.78 -3.11 7.70
C ARG A 68 0.26 -4.11 8.17
N THR A 69 1.48 -3.64 8.44
CA THR A 69 2.52 -4.49 8.98
C THR A 69 2.28 -4.68 10.49
N ALA A 70 2.30 -5.91 10.99
CA ALA A 70 2.12 -6.19 12.42
C ALA A 70 3.38 -5.86 13.27
N GLN A 71 4.52 -5.54 12.64
CA GLN A 71 5.78 -5.17 13.30
C GLN A 71 6.55 -4.14 12.47
N ASP A 72 6.99 -3.05 13.11
CA ASP A 72 7.99 -2.10 12.58
C ASP A 72 9.33 -2.82 12.40
N ARG A 73 9.75 -3.05 11.15
CA ARG A 73 11.11 -3.55 10.85
C ARG A 73 12.01 -2.47 10.23
N GLY A 74 11.67 -1.20 10.38
CA GLY A 74 12.45 -0.06 9.86
C GLY A 74 12.41 0.05 8.32
N PRO A 75 13.16 0.99 7.71
CA PRO A 75 13.10 1.28 6.27
C PRO A 75 13.80 0.25 5.37
N ALA A 76 14.57 -0.69 5.93
CA ALA A 76 15.40 -1.65 5.19
C ALA A 76 14.75 -3.01 4.78
N PRO A 77 13.63 -3.50 5.33
CA PRO A 77 12.97 -4.74 4.87
C PRO A 77 11.76 -4.49 3.96
N ALA A 78 11.33 -3.24 3.74
CA ALA A 78 10.16 -2.94 2.90
C ALA A 78 10.35 -3.27 1.41
N ARG A 79 11.57 -3.66 0.99
CA ARG A 79 11.90 -3.96 -0.42
C ARG A 79 12.28 -5.43 -0.68
N CYS A 80 12.25 -6.31 0.33
CA CYS A 80 12.53 -7.75 0.18
C CYS A 80 11.66 -8.59 1.12
N VAL A 81 10.36 -8.71 0.84
CA VAL A 81 9.63 -9.91 1.29
C VAL A 81 10.11 -11.07 0.42
N ARG A 82 11.19 -11.71 0.87
CA ARG A 82 11.57 -13.03 0.39
C ARG A 82 10.47 -14.00 0.82
N ARG A 83 9.84 -14.65 -0.15
CA ARG A 83 9.02 -15.84 0.08
C ARG A 83 9.97 -16.94 0.58
N GLY A 84 10.09 -17.08 1.90
CA GLY A 84 10.94 -18.09 2.54
C GLY A 84 12.02 -17.51 3.45
N CYS A 85 11.66 -17.28 4.70
CA CYS A 85 12.56 -17.39 5.85
C CYS A 85 11.76 -18.09 6.97
N SER A 86 11.77 -19.42 6.93
CA SER A 86 11.47 -20.27 8.08
C SER A 86 12.56 -20.08 9.14
N GLY A 87 12.22 -19.52 10.29
CA GLY A 87 13.08 -19.41 11.48
C GLY A 87 12.28 -19.77 12.73
N PRO A 88 12.91 -20.36 13.76
CA PRO A 88 12.28 -21.35 14.63
C PRO A 88 11.50 -20.67 15.76
N GLY A 89 10.17 -20.63 15.61
CA GLY A 89 9.28 -20.11 16.65
C GLY A 89 7.88 -20.72 16.61
N TRP A 90 7.68 -21.81 15.88
CA TRP A 90 6.46 -22.61 15.97
C TRP A 90 6.59 -23.55 17.17
N ARG A 91 5.80 -23.32 18.23
CA ARG A 91 5.48 -24.35 19.22
C ARG A 91 3.97 -24.32 19.46
N GLY A 92 3.39 -25.52 19.37
CA GLY A 92 2.17 -25.95 20.07
C GLY A 92 0.87 -25.41 19.52
#